data_AF-A0A7X3HQX1-F1
#
_entry.id   AF-A0A7X3HQX1-F1
#
_cell.length_a   1.000
_cell.length_b   1.000
_cell.length_c   1.000
_cell.angle_alpha   90.00
_cell.angle_beta   90.00
_cell.angle_gamma   90.00
#
_symmetry.space_group_name_H-M   'P 1'
#
loop_
_entity.id
_entity.type
_entity.pdbx_description
1 polymer ?
#
loop_
_entity_poly.entity_id
_entity_poly.type
_entity_poly.pdbx_seq_one_letter_code
_entity_poly.pdbx_strand_id
1 'polypeptide(L)' 'MKTHAEAGLLAKIAQMTHTPIYDVEMAYDAACDDLRKDAKSQDYIPLFAAKRVTAHFMKAAVR' A
#
# COMPACT_ATOMS: atom_id res chain seq x y z
N MET A 1 -0.99 -14.49 -4.57
CA MET A 1 0.49 -14.44 -4.66
C MET A 1 0.87 -13.01 -4.97
N LYS A 2 1.54 -12.30 -4.06
CA LYS A 2 2.12 -10.97 -4.35
C LYS A 2 3.31 -11.17 -5.29
N THR A 3 3.42 -10.34 -6.31
CA THR A 3 4.57 -10.37 -7.22
C THR A 3 5.85 -9.93 -6.49
N HIS A 4 7.01 -10.33 -6.97
CA HIS A 4 8.30 -9.83 -6.43
C HIS A 4 8.39 -8.30 -6.46
N ALA A 5 7.76 -7.66 -7.44
CA ALA A 5 7.67 -6.21 -7.55
C ALA A 5 6.83 -5.58 -6.43
N GLU A 6 5.69 -6.18 -6.07
CA GLU A 6 4.85 -5.72 -4.96
C GLU A 6 5.57 -5.87 -3.61
N ALA A 7 6.21 -7.02 -3.36
CA ALA A 7 6.97 -7.22 -2.12
C ALA A 7 8.07 -6.18 -1.93
N GLY A 8 8.80 -5.84 -3.01
CA GLY A 8 9.81 -4.78 -2.99
C GLY A 8 9.22 -3.39 -2.75
N LEU A 9 8.05 -3.11 -3.32
CA LEU A 9 7.34 -1.85 -3.10
C LEU A 9 6.89 -1.69 -1.65
N LEU A 10 6.28 -2.71 -1.05
CA LEU A 10 5.83 -2.68 0.34
C LEU A 10 7.00 -2.56 1.32
N ALA A 11 8.11 -3.26 1.06
CA ALA A 11 9.34 -3.11 1.82
C ALA A 11 9.88 -1.67 1.79
N LYS A 12 9.85 -1.03 0.61
CA LYS A 12 10.25 0.38 0.47
C LYS A 12 9.34 1.32 1.25
N ILE A 13 8.03 1.10 1.21
CA ILE A 13 7.05 1.91 1.96
C ILE A 13 7.31 1.77 3.46
N ALA A 14 7.44 0.54 3.98
CA ALA A 14 7.74 0.27 5.38
C ALA A 14 9.01 0.98 5.87
N GLN A 15 10.07 0.96 5.06
CA GLN A 15 11.31 1.70 5.36
C GLN A 15 11.09 3.22 5.38
N MET A 16 10.41 3.76 4.36
CA MET A 16 10.17 5.21 4.24
C MET A 16 9.27 5.77 5.35
N THR A 17 8.34 4.96 5.85
CA THR A 17 7.36 5.38 6.86
C THR A 17 7.71 4.92 8.27
N HIS A 18 8.88 4.27 8.44
CA HIS A 18 9.30 3.63 9.69
C HIS A 18 8.20 2.75 10.32
N THR A 19 7.42 2.09 9.47
CA THR A 19 6.26 1.28 9.86
C THR A 19 6.61 -0.20 9.71
N PRO A 20 6.17 -1.08 10.64
CA PRO A 20 6.33 -2.53 10.45
C PRO A 20 5.77 -3.00 9.11
N ILE A 21 6.52 -3.88 8.43
CA ILE A 21 6.12 -4.41 7.12
C ILE A 21 4.73 -5.04 7.15
N TYR A 22 4.40 -5.74 8.24
CA TYR A 22 3.10 -6.37 8.46
C TYR A 22 1.95 -5.36 8.43
N ASP A 23 2.10 -4.20 9.07
CA ASP A 23 1.06 -3.16 9.10
C ASP A 23 0.89 -2.51 7.72
N VAL A 24 2.00 -2.34 6.99
CA VAL A 24 1.98 -1.84 5.61
C VAL A 24 1.28 -2.83 4.68
N GLU A 25 1.56 -4.12 4.81
CA GLU A 25 0.89 -5.18 4.05
C GLU A 25 -0.61 -5.22 4.32
N MET A 26 -1.01 -5.17 5.60
CA MET A 26 -2.42 -5.17 5.99
C MET A 26 -3.16 -3.94 5.44
N ALA A 27 -2.55 -2.75 5.56
CA ALA A 27 -3.13 -1.51 5.02
C ALA A 27 -3.21 -1.54 3.48
N TYR A 28 -2.23 -2.15 2.83
CA TYR A 28 -2.20 -2.29 1.37
C TYR A 28 -3.27 -3.24 0.86
N ASP A 29 -3.42 -4.40 1.49
CA ASP A 29 -4.43 -5.39 1.11
C ASP A 29 -5.85 -4.79 1.29
N ALA A 30 -6.09 -4.08 2.41
CA ALA A 30 -7.34 -3.35 2.63
C ALA A 30 -7.59 -2.26 1.58
N ALA A 31 -6.56 -1.49 1.22
CA ALA A 31 -6.67 -0.46 0.18
C ALA A 31 -6.96 -1.06 -1.20
N CYS A 32 -6.36 -2.22 -1.53
CA CYS A 32 -6.66 -2.93 -2.77
C CYS A 32 -8.11 -3.42 -2.81
N ASP A 33 -8.60 -4.00 -1.71
CA ASP A 33 -9.97 -4.52 -1.63
C ASP A 33 -11.02 -3.42 -1.75
N ASP A 34 -10.78 -2.25 -1.15
CA ASP A 34 -11.65 -1.10 -1.34
C ASP A 34 -11.63 -0.59 -2.78
N LEU A 35 -10.44 -0.47 -3.40
CA LEU A 35 -10.32 -0.02 -4.78
C LEU A 35 -10.97 -1.00 -5.78
N ARG A 36 -10.93 -2.32 -5.50
CA ARG A 36 -11.60 -3.34 -6.33
C ARG A 36 -13.12 -3.19 -6.38
N LYS A 37 -13.75 -2.63 -5.33
CA LYS A 37 -15.20 -2.42 -5.28
C LYS A 37 -15.65 -1.33 -6.27
N ASP A 38 -14.81 -0.33 -6.50
CA ASP A 38 -15.15 0.86 -7.29
C ASP A 38 -14.50 0.91 -8.69
N ALA A 39 -13.44 0.13 -8.93
CA ALA A 39 -12.61 0.29 -10.12
C ALA A 39 -13.15 -0.43 -11.37
N LYS A 40 -13.33 0.33 -12.46
CA LYS A 40 -13.59 -0.21 -13.81
C LYS A 40 -12.36 -0.86 -14.48
N SER A 41 -11.15 -0.54 -14.02
CA SER A 41 -9.89 -1.11 -14.51
C SER A 41 -9.03 -1.52 -13.33
N GLN A 42 -8.62 -2.80 -13.32
CA GLN A 42 -7.92 -3.40 -12.19
C GLN A 42 -6.39 -3.24 -12.26
N ASP A 43 -5.86 -2.87 -13.42
CA ASP A 43 -4.41 -2.81 -13.66
C ASP A 43 -3.69 -1.76 -12.81
N TYR A 44 -4.40 -0.70 -12.42
CA TYR A 44 -3.84 0.41 -11.64
C TYR A 44 -4.09 0.30 -10.13
N ILE A 45 -4.85 -0.70 -9.68
CA ILE A 45 -5.17 -0.87 -8.25
C ILE A 45 -3.90 -0.97 -7.40
N PRO A 46 -2.87 -1.78 -7.77
CA PRO A 46 -1.65 -1.87 -6.97
C PRO A 46 -0.94 -0.53 -6.76
N LEU A 47 -0.92 0.32 -7.79
CA LEU A 47 -0.28 1.63 -7.75
C LEU A 47 -1.06 2.61 -6.86
N PHE A 48 -2.39 2.64 -6.99
CA PHE A 48 -3.24 3.52 -6.19
C PHE A 48 -3.27 3.10 -4.72
N ALA A 49 -3.28 1.79 -4.43
CA ALA A 49 -3.18 1.27 -3.08
C ALA A 49 -1.85 1.70 -2.42
N ALA A 50 -0.72 1.51 -3.11
CA ALA A 50 0.60 1.90 -2.60
C ALA A 50 0.68 3.40 -2.30
N LYS A 51 0.14 4.24 -3.19
CA LYS A 51 0.08 5.70 -2.99
C LYS A 51 -0.75 6.07 -1.75
N ARG A 52 -1.91 5.44 -1.57
CA ARG A 52 -2.81 5.69 -0.43
C ARG A 52 -2.16 5.27 0.89
N VAL A 53 -1.54 4.10 0.94
CA VAL A 53 -0.85 3.58 2.13
C VAL A 53 0.34 4.45 2.52
N THR A 54 1.18 4.82 1.55
CA THR A 54 2.31 5.73 1.80
C THR A 54 1.85 7.05 2.40
N ALA A 55 0.83 7.68 1.81
CA ALA A 55 0.29 8.93 2.30
C ALA A 55 -0.33 8.81 3.71
N HIS A 56 -0.99 7.68 4.00
CA HIS A 56 -1.58 7.41 5.31
C HIS A 56 -0.51 7.40 6.41
N PHE A 57 0.56 6.63 6.23
CA PHE A 57 1.61 6.51 7.25
C PHE A 57 2.55 7.72 7.31
N MET A 58 2.85 8.37 6.18
CA MET A 58 3.62 9.62 6.20
C MET A 58 2.86 10.74 6.93
N LYS A 59 1.54 10.85 6.77
CA LYS A 59 0.73 11.83 7.51
C LYS A 59 0.71 11.52 9.02
N ALA A 60 0.75 10.25 9.40
CA ALA A 60 0.80 9.83 10.80
C ALA A 60 2.17 10.13 11.46
N ALA A 61 3.26 10.09 10.70
CA ALA A 61 4.62 10.33 11.18
C ALA A 61 4.96 11.83 11.43
N VAL A 62 4.17 12.76 10.90
CA VAL A 62 4.40 14.22 11.02
C VAL A 62 3.64 14.83 12.22
N ARG A 63 3.27 14.01 13.22
CA ARG A 63 2.49 14.44 14.39
C ARG A 63 3.26 14.32 15.69
#